data_AF-A0A524E928-F1
#
_entry.id   AF-A0A524E928-F1
#
_cell.length_a   1.000
_cell.length_b   1.000
_cell.length_c   1.000
_cell.angle_alpha   90.00
_cell.angle_beta   90.00
_cell.angle_gamma   90.00
#
_symmetry.space_group_name_H-M   'P 1'
#
loop_
_entity.id
_entity.type
_entity.pdbx_description
1 polymer ?
#
loop_
_entity_poly.entity_id
_entity_poly.type
_entity_poly.pdbx_seq_one_letter_code
_entity_poly.pdbx_strand_id
1 'polypeptide(L)'
;MQNKKSFVFCLIGGILLIVAGAVGSIGALELLTLIGTIPELEFLVPYIDLLLKALAFIAGLGGIGVIAGGFLLTTPRVGTGKFVIGIAAGMGLIGLIIQLVKVVYFAGFEGLINLLEAIAQSIGWIGIILTIIGRRTASTSE
;
A
#
# COMPACT_ATOMS: atom_id res chain seq x y z
N MET A 1 -27.33 6.52 -5.07
CA MET A 1 -26.03 5.84 -5.05
C MET A 1 -26.02 4.87 -3.88
N GLN A 2 -26.13 3.56 -4.15
CA GLN A 2 -25.90 2.55 -3.12
C GLN A 2 -24.45 2.66 -2.62
N ASN A 3 -24.22 2.43 -1.32
CA ASN A 3 -22.88 2.34 -0.72
C ASN A 3 -21.97 3.59 -0.85
N LYS A 4 -22.53 4.81 -0.84
CA LYS A 4 -21.76 6.07 -0.87
C LYS A 4 -20.64 6.15 0.18
N LYS A 5 -20.91 5.71 1.42
CA LYS A 5 -19.93 5.72 2.52
C LYS A 5 -18.73 4.82 2.21
N SER A 6 -18.98 3.63 1.66
CA SER A 6 -17.95 2.67 1.29
C SER A 6 -17.08 3.16 0.13
N PHE A 7 -17.66 3.82 -0.87
CA PHE A 7 -16.91 4.45 -1.95
C PHE A 7 -15.94 5.52 -1.44
N VAL A 8 -16.40 6.40 -0.55
CA VAL A 8 -15.57 7.46 0.03
C VAL A 8 -14.38 6.87 0.80
N PHE A 9 -14.60 5.82 1.58
CA PHE A 9 -13.52 5.11 2.27
C PHE A 9 -12.49 4.49 1.32
N CYS A 10 -12.94 3.87 0.22
CA CYS A 10 -12.04 3.30 -0.78
C CYS A 10 -11.31 4.37 -1.60
N LEU A 11 -11.96 5.50 -1.88
CA LEU A 11 -11.34 6.62 -2.61
C LEU A 11 -10.25 7.28 -1.77
N ILE A 12 -10.54 7.60 -0.51
CA ILE A 12 -9.56 8.15 0.42
C ILE A 12 -8.44 7.13 0.66
N GLY A 13 -8.79 5.87 0.91
CA GLY A 13 -7.83 4.78 1.12
C GLY A 13 -6.90 4.54 -0.07
N GLY A 14 -7.45 4.59 -1.30
CA GLY A 14 -6.68 4.45 -2.53
C GLY A 14 -5.75 5.63 -2.79
N ILE A 15 -6.17 6.86 -2.52
CA ILE A 15 -5.30 8.05 -2.62
C ILE A 15 -4.16 7.95 -1.62
N LEU A 16 -4.45 7.59 -0.36
CA LEU A 16 -3.45 7.39 0.68
C LEU A 16 -2.43 6.30 0.29
N LEU A 17 -2.87 5.22 -0.35
CA LEU A 17 -2.02 4.16 -0.87
C LEU A 17 -1.09 4.65 -2.01
N ILE A 18 -1.60 5.48 -2.92
CA ILE A 18 -0.78 6.08 -4.00
C ILE A 18 0.28 7.01 -3.39
N VAL A 19 -0.13 7.87 -2.46
CA VAL A 19 0.79 8.81 -1.77
C VAL A 19 1.83 8.04 -0.96
N ALA A 20 1.44 6.98 -0.25
CA ALA A 20 2.38 6.16 0.49
C ALA A 20 3.38 5.43 -0.41
N GLY A 21 2.94 4.96 -1.59
CA GLY A 21 3.84 4.42 -2.61
C GLY A 21 4.85 5.47 -3.10
N ALA A 22 4.41 6.72 -3.28
CA ALA A 22 5.29 7.83 -3.64
C ALA A 22 6.29 8.16 -2.52
N VAL A 23 5.85 8.18 -1.25
CA VAL A 23 6.73 8.43 -0.09
C VAL A 23 7.78 7.32 0.06
N GLY A 24 7.40 6.06 -0.13
CA GLY A 24 8.35 4.94 -0.14
C GLY A 24 9.38 5.06 -1.27
N SER A 25 8.98 5.55 -2.43
CA SER A 25 9.89 5.83 -3.54
C SER A 25 10.90 6.94 -3.22
N ILE A 26 10.51 7.97 -2.46
CA ILE A 26 11.42 9.07 -2.09
C ILE A 26 12.53 8.57 -1.17
N GLY A 27 12.19 7.80 -0.13
CA GLY A 27 13.20 7.22 0.76
C GLY A 27 14.13 6.22 0.05
N ALA A 28 13.62 5.52 -0.97
CA ALA A 28 14.45 4.63 -1.78
C ALA A 28 15.42 5.40 -2.70
N LEU A 29 15.04 6.58 -3.19
CA LEU A 29 15.92 7.45 -3.97
C LEU A 29 17.04 8.05 -3.10
N GLU A 30 16.76 8.42 -1.85
CA GLU A 30 17.80 8.84 -0.90
C GLU A 30 18.83 7.74 -0.67
N LEU A 31 18.36 6.49 -0.47
CA LEU A 31 19.24 5.33 -0.33
C LEU A 31 20.07 5.09 -1.60
N LEU A 32 19.48 5.29 -2.78
CA LEU A 32 20.19 5.22 -4.07
C LEU A 32 21.29 6.29 -4.17
N THR A 33 21.02 7.52 -3.74
CA THR A 33 22.04 8.59 -3.72
C THR A 33 23.17 8.27 -2.74
N LEU A 34 22.88 7.63 -1.62
CA LEU A 34 23.87 7.19 -0.63
C LEU A 34 24.72 6.02 -1.12
N ILE A 35 24.17 5.16 -1.98
CA ILE A 35 24.92 4.09 -2.65
C ILE A 35 25.80 4.68 -3.75
N GLY A 36 25.33 5.70 -4.47
CA GLY A 36 26.09 6.36 -5.53
C GLY A 36 27.29 7.18 -5.05
N THR A 37 27.39 7.51 -3.75
CA THR A 37 28.58 8.14 -3.18
C THR A 37 29.71 7.13 -2.89
N ILE A 38 29.44 5.82 -2.98
CA ILE A 38 30.44 4.76 -2.79
C ILE A 38 30.93 4.32 -4.19
N PRO A 39 32.20 4.62 -4.55
CA PRO A 39 32.71 4.39 -5.91
C PRO A 39 32.74 2.91 -6.31
N GLU A 40 32.85 1.96 -5.38
CA GLU A 40 32.79 0.53 -5.72
C GLU A 40 31.36 0.04 -6.06
N LEU A 41 30.32 0.77 -5.66
CA LEU A 41 28.92 0.37 -5.84
C LEU A 41 28.17 1.20 -6.89
N GLU A 42 28.81 2.22 -7.46
CA GLU A 42 28.22 3.13 -8.46
C GLU A 42 27.66 2.37 -9.68
N PHE A 43 28.29 1.27 -10.09
CA PHE A 43 27.82 0.44 -11.20
C PHE A 43 26.42 -0.20 -10.95
N LEU A 44 26.03 -0.42 -9.70
CA LEU A 44 24.71 -1.00 -9.36
C LEU A 44 23.58 0.03 -9.40
N VAL A 45 23.88 1.32 -9.27
CA VAL A 45 22.91 2.43 -9.21
C VAL A 45 21.87 2.38 -10.34
N PRO A 46 22.23 2.27 -11.63
CA PRO A 46 21.23 2.24 -12.72
C PRO A 46 20.30 1.02 -12.67
N TYR A 47 20.79 -0.14 -12.20
CA TYR A 47 19.98 -1.35 -12.08
C TYR A 47 18.98 -1.24 -10.92
N ILE A 48 19.41 -0.66 -9.79
CA ILE A 48 18.56 -0.44 -8.62
C ILE A 48 17.50 0.63 -8.94
N ASP A 49 17.85 1.71 -9.65
CA ASP A 49 16.89 2.75 -10.08
C ASP A 49 15.79 2.17 -11.00
N LEU A 50 16.18 1.33 -11.98
CA LEU A 50 15.21 0.67 -12.85
C LEU A 50 14.25 -0.23 -12.05
N LEU A 51 14.79 -1.00 -11.10
CA LEU A 51 14.00 -1.85 -10.22
C LEU A 51 13.03 -1.02 -9.36
N LEU A 52 13.51 0.06 -8.74
CA LEU A 52 12.71 0.95 -7.90
C LEU A 52 11.59 1.62 -8.69
N LYS A 53 11.85 2.08 -9.92
CA LYS A 53 10.82 2.62 -10.82
C LYS A 53 9.75 1.58 -11.16
N ALA A 54 10.15 0.34 -11.45
CA ALA A 54 9.21 -0.75 -11.71
C ALA A 54 8.35 -1.07 -10.47
N LEU A 55 8.95 -1.12 -9.28
CA LEU A 55 8.24 -1.32 -8.02
C LEU A 55 7.28 -0.17 -7.71
N ALA A 56 7.70 1.07 -7.92
CA ALA A 56 6.85 2.25 -7.73
C ALA A 56 5.63 2.22 -8.68
N PHE A 57 5.82 1.80 -9.92
CA PHE A 57 4.74 1.64 -10.88
C PHE A 57 3.72 0.58 -10.44
N ILE A 58 4.21 -0.59 -9.99
CA ILE A 58 3.35 -1.67 -9.46
C ILE A 58 2.60 -1.21 -8.20
N ALA A 59 3.27 -0.49 -7.30
CA ALA A 59 2.64 0.05 -6.09
C ALA A 59 1.53 1.07 -6.43
N GLY A 60 1.75 1.94 -7.42
CA GLY A 60 0.75 2.88 -7.92
C GLY A 60 -0.49 2.18 -8.51
N LEU A 61 -0.29 1.10 -9.26
CA LEU A 61 -1.38 0.29 -9.80
C LEU A 61 -2.27 -0.32 -8.70
N GLY A 62 -1.70 -0.66 -7.54
CA GLY A 62 -2.45 -1.13 -6.38
C GLY A 62 -3.45 -0.09 -5.87
N GLY A 63 -3.02 1.16 -5.68
CA GLY A 63 -3.91 2.25 -5.26
C GLY A 63 -5.00 2.58 -6.28
N ILE A 64 -4.66 2.57 -7.58
CA ILE A 64 -5.63 2.75 -8.67
C ILE A 64 -6.66 1.60 -8.68
N GLY A 65 -6.22 0.35 -8.47
CA GLY A 65 -7.09 -0.82 -8.37
C GLY A 65 -8.10 -0.70 -7.22
N VAL A 66 -7.69 -0.12 -6.09
CA VAL A 66 -8.59 0.18 -4.97
C VAL A 66 -9.65 1.22 -5.36
N ILE A 67 -9.27 2.29 -6.05
CA ILE A 67 -10.21 3.35 -6.48
C ILE A 67 -11.22 2.79 -7.51
N ALA A 68 -10.73 2.05 -8.51
CA ALA A 68 -11.57 1.41 -9.52
C ALA A 68 -12.51 0.36 -8.90
N GLY A 69 -12.00 -0.45 -7.98
CA GLY A 69 -12.80 -1.40 -7.21
C GLY A 69 -13.83 -0.72 -6.33
N GLY A 70 -13.49 0.42 -5.72
CA GLY A 70 -14.41 1.28 -4.99
C GLY A 70 -15.53 1.81 -5.87
N PHE A 71 -15.22 2.26 -7.08
CA PHE A 71 -16.23 2.71 -8.05
C PHE A 71 -17.21 1.58 -8.40
N LEU A 72 -16.72 0.36 -8.60
CA LEU A 72 -17.56 -0.83 -8.85
C LEU A 72 -18.51 -1.17 -7.68
N LEU A 73 -18.19 -0.78 -6.44
CA LEU A 73 -19.10 -0.93 -5.28
C LEU A 73 -20.34 -0.04 -5.37
N THR A 74 -20.32 1.01 -6.19
CA THR A 74 -21.48 1.89 -6.42
C THR A 74 -22.43 1.37 -7.50
N THR A 75 -22.00 0.32 -8.23
CA THR A 75 -22.75 -0.37 -9.29
C THR A 75 -23.39 -1.65 -8.71
N PRO A 76 -24.44 -2.23 -9.33
CA PRO A 76 -25.02 -3.52 -8.92
C PRO A 76 -24.01 -4.70 -8.85
N ARG A 77 -22.78 -4.53 -9.34
CA ARG A 77 -21.71 -5.55 -9.30
C ARG A 77 -20.81 -5.42 -8.05
N VAL A 78 -21.43 -5.32 -6.87
CA VAL A 78 -20.74 -5.17 -5.57
C VAL A 78 -19.73 -6.31 -5.33
N GLY A 79 -20.05 -7.54 -5.76
CA GLY A 79 -19.17 -8.70 -5.61
C GLY A 79 -17.82 -8.55 -6.34
N THR A 80 -17.83 -8.12 -7.60
CA THR A 80 -16.60 -7.89 -8.37
C THR A 80 -15.79 -6.72 -7.81
N GLY A 81 -16.45 -5.66 -7.32
CA GLY A 81 -15.77 -4.54 -6.66
C GLY A 81 -15.00 -4.99 -5.40
N LYS A 82 -15.65 -5.82 -4.56
CA LYS A 82 -15.00 -6.40 -3.37
C LYS A 82 -13.82 -7.30 -3.71
N PHE A 83 -13.86 -8.01 -4.84
CA PHE A 83 -12.76 -8.89 -5.27
C PHE A 83 -11.54 -8.08 -5.72
N VAL A 84 -11.74 -7.07 -6.58
CA VAL A 84 -10.67 -6.19 -7.07
C VAL A 84 -10.00 -5.45 -5.91
N ILE A 85 -10.77 -4.88 -4.98
CA ILE A 85 -10.23 -4.25 -3.77
C ILE A 85 -9.46 -5.27 -2.91
N GLY A 86 -9.96 -6.50 -2.81
CA GLY A 86 -9.32 -7.57 -2.06
C GLY A 86 -7.94 -7.93 -2.59
N ILE A 87 -7.77 -8.02 -3.91
CA ILE A 87 -6.46 -8.28 -4.53
C ILE A 87 -5.53 -7.08 -4.34
N ALA A 88 -6.04 -5.88 -4.61
CA ALA A 88 -5.24 -4.65 -4.56
C ALA A 88 -4.74 -4.33 -3.14
N ALA A 89 -5.62 -4.40 -2.13
CA ALA A 89 -5.25 -4.17 -0.73
C ALA A 89 -4.58 -5.41 -0.09
N GLY A 90 -4.92 -6.62 -0.54
CA GLY A 90 -4.41 -7.87 0.01
C GLY A 90 -2.91 -8.05 -0.19
N MET A 91 -2.38 -7.67 -1.37
CA MET A 91 -0.94 -7.70 -1.61
C MET A 91 -0.17 -6.76 -0.68
N GLY A 92 -0.72 -5.57 -0.40
CA GLY A 92 -0.18 -4.65 0.59
C GLY A 92 -0.19 -5.24 2.00
N LEU A 93 -1.29 -5.87 2.40
CA LEU A 93 -1.42 -6.54 3.70
C LEU A 93 -0.41 -7.70 3.86
N ILE A 94 -0.16 -8.48 2.82
CA ILE A 94 0.81 -9.60 2.85
C ILE A 94 2.23 -9.07 3.07
N GLY A 95 2.64 -8.03 2.33
CA GLY A 95 3.96 -7.41 2.52
C GLY A 95 4.19 -6.95 3.96
N LEU A 96 3.13 -6.47 4.59
CA LEU A 96 3.15 -6.01 5.96
C LEU A 96 3.24 -7.12 7.00
N ILE A 97 2.53 -8.23 6.77
CA ILE A 97 2.67 -9.43 7.60
C ILE A 97 4.12 -9.94 7.55
N ILE A 98 4.73 -9.98 6.35
CA ILE A 98 6.12 -10.40 6.19
C ILE A 98 7.06 -9.47 6.96
N GLN A 99 6.83 -8.16 6.91
CA GLN A 99 7.68 -7.19 7.59
C GLN A 99 7.55 -7.26 9.12
N LEU A 100 6.33 -7.44 9.63
CA LEU A 100 6.08 -7.72 11.05
C LEU A 100 6.82 -8.98 11.50
N VAL A 101 6.70 -10.09 10.76
CA VAL A 101 7.38 -11.35 11.08
C VAL A 101 8.89 -11.18 11.10
N LYS A 102 9.47 -10.46 10.12
CA LYS A 102 10.91 -10.15 10.10
C LYS A 102 11.33 -9.41 11.36
N VAL A 103 10.62 -8.34 11.74
CA VAL A 103 11.04 -7.53 12.88
C VAL A 103 10.88 -8.27 14.21
N VAL A 104 9.83 -9.08 14.37
CA VAL A 104 9.72 -9.98 15.53
C VAL A 104 10.92 -10.93 15.61
N TYR A 105 11.33 -11.49 14.47
CA TYR A 105 12.41 -12.47 14.41
C TYR A 105 13.81 -11.86 14.66
N PHE A 106 14.08 -10.68 14.11
CA PHE A 106 15.41 -10.06 14.18
C PHE A 106 15.59 -9.07 15.35
N ALA A 107 14.54 -8.37 15.76
CA ALA A 107 14.62 -7.28 16.75
C ALA A 107 13.78 -7.53 18.01
N GLY A 108 13.08 -8.68 18.09
CA GLY A 108 12.31 -9.07 19.27
C GLY A 108 11.10 -8.16 19.54
N PHE A 109 10.65 -8.14 20.80
CA PHE A 109 9.40 -7.47 21.20
C PHE A 109 9.52 -5.93 21.23
N GLU A 110 10.69 -5.38 21.53
CA GLU A 110 10.94 -3.92 21.43
C GLU A 110 10.90 -3.44 19.97
N GLY A 111 11.53 -4.20 19.05
CA GLY A 111 11.45 -3.91 17.62
C GLY A 111 10.02 -3.92 17.11
N LEU A 112 9.17 -4.80 17.65
CA LEU A 112 7.75 -4.86 17.30
C LEU A 112 7.00 -3.59 17.69
N ILE A 113 7.22 -3.05 18.90
CA ILE A 113 6.54 -1.83 19.38
C ILE A 113 6.97 -0.62 18.54
N ASN A 114 8.27 -0.45 18.29
CA ASN A 114 8.79 0.64 17.47
C ASN A 114 8.27 0.57 16.03
N LEU A 115 8.20 -0.64 15.46
CA LEU A 115 7.62 -0.85 14.14
C LEU A 115 6.12 -0.54 14.15
N LEU A 116 5.36 -0.97 15.16
CA LEU A 116 3.93 -0.68 15.26
C LEU A 116 3.66 0.83 15.35
N GLU A 117 4.50 1.56 16.07
CA GLU A 117 4.40 3.02 16.21
C GLU A 117 4.73 3.73 14.89
N ALA A 118 5.78 3.30 14.18
CA ALA A 118 6.12 3.80 12.85
C ALA A 118 5.02 3.48 11.81
N ILE A 119 4.40 2.31 11.93
CA ILE A 119 3.28 1.88 11.10
C ILE A 119 2.02 2.69 11.37
N ALA A 120 1.71 2.97 12.63
CA ALA A 120 0.55 3.76 13.02
C ALA A 120 0.61 5.20 12.47
N GLN A 121 1.82 5.75 12.34
CA GLN A 121 2.07 7.05 11.72
C GLN A 121 2.16 6.99 10.19
N SER A 122 2.15 5.80 9.59
CA SER A 122 2.34 5.62 8.16
C SER A 122 1.04 5.73 7.37
N ILE A 123 1.02 6.69 6.46
CA ILE A 123 -0.09 7.03 5.56
C ILE A 123 -0.56 5.80 4.76
N GLY A 124 0.34 4.88 4.40
CA GLY A 124 0.01 3.69 3.63
C GLY A 124 -0.88 2.71 4.38
N TRP A 125 -0.66 2.59 5.69
CA TRP A 125 -1.44 1.69 6.54
C TRP A 125 -2.82 2.20 6.82
N ILE A 126 -2.93 3.51 7.09
CA ILE A 126 -4.22 4.19 7.19
C ILE A 126 -5.00 3.96 5.89
N GLY A 127 -4.33 4.06 4.73
CA GLY A 127 -4.90 3.72 3.43
C GLY A 127 -5.44 2.29 3.32
N ILE A 128 -4.65 1.27 3.70
CA ILE A 128 -5.06 -0.15 3.68
C ILE A 128 -6.25 -0.39 4.60
N ILE A 129 -6.21 0.12 5.83
CA ILE A 129 -7.27 -0.10 6.83
C ILE A 129 -8.58 0.54 6.36
N LEU A 130 -8.56 1.80 5.89
CA LEU A 130 -9.73 2.47 5.32
C LEU A 130 -10.31 1.69 4.15
N THR A 131 -9.45 1.12 3.30
CA THR A 131 -9.87 0.32 2.17
C THR A 131 -10.57 -0.98 2.60
N ILE A 132 -10.06 -1.66 3.63
CA ILE A 132 -10.66 -2.88 4.20
C ILE A 132 -12.00 -2.57 4.87
N ILE A 133 -12.08 -1.47 5.62
CA ILE A 133 -13.33 -1.00 6.24
C ILE A 133 -14.34 -0.68 5.14
N GLY A 134 -13.96 0.10 4.13
CA GLY A 134 -14.78 0.41 2.97
C GLY A 134 -15.34 -0.86 2.32
N ARG A 135 -14.48 -1.86 2.06
CA ARG A 135 -14.89 -3.16 1.51
C ARG A 135 -15.92 -3.88 2.39
N ARG A 136 -15.75 -3.85 3.71
CA ARG A 136 -16.67 -4.51 4.66
C ARG A 136 -18.00 -3.77 4.81
N THR A 137 -17.99 -2.44 4.76
CA THR A 137 -19.21 -1.61 4.91
C THR A 137 -20.12 -1.66 3.67
N ALA A 138 -19.61 -2.04 2.49
CA ALA A 138 -20.47 -2.29 1.34
C ALA A 138 -21.34 -3.53 1.58
N SER A 139 -22.64 -3.34 1.79
CA SER A 139 -23.62 -4.43 1.74
C SER A 139 -24.33 -4.42 0.39
N THR A 140 -24.72 -5.60 -0.10
CA THR A 140 -25.76 -5.70 -1.11
C THR A 140 -27.03 -5.22 -0.43
N SER A 141 -27.56 -4.07 -0.83
CA SER A 141 -28.92 -3.71 -0.45
C SER A 141 -29.84 -4.69 -1.17
N GLU A 142 -30.49 -5.56 -0.40
CA GLU A 142 -31.78 -6.13 -0.78
C GLU A 142 -32.80 -5.00 -1.03
#